data_AF-A0A6J1K841-F1
#
_entry.id   AF-A0A6J1K841-F1
#
_cell.length_a   1.000
_cell.length_b   1.000
_cell.length_c   1.000
_cell.angle_alpha   90.00
_cell.angle_beta   90.00
_cell.angle_gamma   90.00
#
_symmetry.space_group_name_H-M   'P 1'
#
loop_
_entity.id
_entity.type
_entity.pdbx_description
1 polymer ?
#
loop_
_entity_poly.entity_id
_entity_poly.type
_entity_poly.pdbx_seq_one_letter_code
_entity_poly.pdbx_strand_id
1 'polypeptide(L)'
;MAEMHPSVNVLHLCTVPLPHGSLLPFSLPLTFFDILWLRFPPVQRIFFYKSSAPFDVVVSTLKNSLSAALQHYPPLAGAVVWPENSPKPAVQTVLGDGILLTLAKSDSKFSHLVSDELREAAEFHTLVPRLPAADDRAAVMALQVTSFGTEGFCIGITSHHAILDGRTSTSFVKLWARLCKNLVAGGESAKPGSTASETMPFYDRSVIVDPKGLEGIFLRDWLAHGGSDNKSLKFWPPSIQQDLFRGTFKFNPQNIQKLKQLVLNRWNPVHPPPVHISTFTVAMAYTWVCTAVADGSPHDGEISFGLSVDARRWLDPPVPANYFGNCLVGRTTDQEKAKLVGENGLVTAVEGISKAIKSLEENGALDGAEQWVSMLTQVAGSNRKMLTTAGSPRFELYSVDFGWGTPAKVEVVSIDGTGAVSVCDGRDGGVELGWVAKKDVMEAFAAAFAKGLKEL
;
A
#
# COMPACT_ATOMS: atom_id res chain seq x y z
N MET A 1 -19.17 29.53 -4.39
CA MET A 1 -18.40 29.65 -3.13
C MET A 1 -16.97 29.28 -3.48
N ALA A 2 -15.99 30.11 -3.12
CA ALA A 2 -14.60 29.85 -3.46
C ALA A 2 -14.13 28.54 -2.80
N GLU A 3 -13.64 27.60 -3.60
CA GLU A 3 -12.99 26.38 -3.15
C GLU A 3 -11.73 26.76 -2.36
N MET A 4 -11.82 26.75 -1.03
CA MET A 4 -10.63 26.77 -0.18
C MET A 4 -10.01 25.39 -0.25
N HIS A 5 -9.16 25.15 -1.27
CA HIS A 5 -8.22 24.04 -1.19
C HIS A 5 -7.36 24.24 0.09
N PRO A 6 -7.10 23.18 0.87
CA PRO A 6 -6.30 23.31 2.08
C PRO A 6 -4.91 23.86 1.74
N SER A 7 -4.61 25.04 2.28
CA SER A 7 -3.34 25.73 2.04
C SER A 7 -2.24 25.04 2.85
N VAL A 8 -1.54 24.10 2.23
CA VAL A 8 -0.25 23.62 2.71
C VAL A 8 0.81 24.61 2.27
N ASN A 9 1.47 25.26 3.23
CA ASN A 9 2.58 26.17 2.99
C ASN A 9 3.91 25.41 3.16
N VAL A 10 4.67 25.29 2.07
CA VAL A 10 6.00 24.67 2.09
C VAL A 10 6.99 25.63 2.73
N LEU A 11 7.57 25.21 3.85
CA LEU A 11 8.56 25.99 4.59
C LEU A 11 9.97 25.78 4.03
N HIS A 12 10.35 24.52 3.83
CA HIS A 12 11.69 24.14 3.41
C HIS A 12 11.66 22.85 2.60
N LEU A 13 12.56 22.77 1.63
CA LEU A 13 12.91 21.55 0.92
C LEU A 13 14.35 21.19 1.28
N CYS A 14 14.58 19.95 1.70
CA CYS A 14 15.91 19.49 2.07
C CYS A 14 16.12 18.04 1.67
N THR A 15 17.39 17.64 1.58
CA THR A 15 17.78 16.26 1.29
C THR A 15 18.34 15.64 2.57
N VAL A 16 17.85 14.45 2.94
CA VAL A 16 18.42 13.67 4.05
C VAL A 16 19.39 12.64 3.45
N PRO A 17 20.71 12.83 3.64
CA PRO A 17 21.70 11.96 3.04
C PRO A 17 21.82 10.64 3.80
N LEU A 18 22.43 9.65 3.14
CA LEU A 18 22.92 8.48 3.84
C LEU A 18 24.07 8.87 4.80
N PRO A 19 24.30 8.11 5.89
CA PRO A 19 25.40 8.37 6.79
C PRO A 19 26.77 8.20 6.13
N HIS A 20 27.77 8.94 6.63
CA HIS A 20 29.17 8.76 6.26
C HIS A 20 29.62 7.31 6.52
N GLY A 21 30.33 6.71 5.56
CA GLY A 21 30.79 5.32 5.64
C GLY A 21 29.83 4.27 5.07
N SER A 22 28.71 4.69 4.45
CA SER A 22 27.86 3.78 3.67
C SER A 22 28.65 3.15 2.52
N LEU A 23 28.46 1.84 2.29
CA LEU A 23 29.10 1.11 1.17
C LEU A 23 28.45 1.55 -0.15
N LEU A 24 29.00 2.61 -0.75
CA LEU A 24 28.57 3.19 -2.02
C LEU A 24 29.71 3.09 -3.07
N PRO A 25 29.40 2.98 -4.37
CA PRO A 25 28.05 2.93 -4.95
C PRO A 25 27.34 1.60 -4.65
N PHE A 26 26.02 1.66 -4.49
CA PHE A 26 25.16 0.50 -4.32
C PHE A 26 24.30 0.32 -5.58
N SER A 27 24.18 -0.91 -6.07
CA SER A 27 23.35 -1.23 -7.23
C SER A 27 22.51 -2.47 -6.93
N LEU A 28 21.21 -2.40 -7.25
CA LEU A 28 20.27 -3.49 -7.07
C LEU A 28 19.49 -3.74 -8.37
N PRO A 29 19.74 -4.85 -9.08
CA PRO A 29 18.97 -5.15 -10.27
C PRO A 29 17.52 -5.49 -9.91
N LEU A 30 16.60 -5.04 -10.76
CA LEU A 30 15.20 -5.43 -10.65
C LEU A 30 15.01 -6.90 -11.09
N THR A 31 14.05 -7.56 -10.45
CA THR A 31 13.54 -8.90 -10.78
C THR A 31 12.22 -8.76 -11.52
N PHE A 32 11.69 -9.87 -12.05
CA PHE A 32 10.39 -9.86 -12.73
C PHE A 32 9.24 -9.35 -11.82
N PHE A 33 9.29 -9.58 -10.50
CA PHE A 33 8.28 -9.05 -9.58
C PHE A 33 8.30 -7.53 -9.47
N ASP A 34 9.46 -6.91 -9.62
CA ASP A 34 9.62 -5.45 -9.55
C ASP A 34 9.23 -4.79 -10.88
N ILE A 35 9.64 -5.42 -11.98
CA ILE A 35 9.45 -4.93 -13.34
C ILE A 35 7.96 -4.72 -13.62
N LEU A 36 7.07 -5.56 -13.09
CA LEU A 36 5.61 -5.39 -13.18
C LEU A 36 5.11 -4.01 -12.74
N TRP A 37 5.82 -3.33 -11.85
CA TRP A 37 5.39 -2.07 -11.25
C TRP A 37 6.23 -0.87 -11.70
N LEU A 38 7.05 -1.02 -12.75
CA LEU A 38 8.07 -0.06 -13.16
C LEU A 38 7.50 1.34 -13.43
N ARG A 39 6.34 1.42 -14.10
CA ARG A 39 5.71 2.70 -14.46
C ARG A 39 4.38 2.93 -13.76
N PHE A 40 4.04 2.11 -12.77
CA PHE A 40 2.83 2.29 -11.99
C PHE A 40 2.88 3.61 -11.21
N PRO A 41 1.73 4.28 -10.98
CA PRO A 41 1.68 5.45 -10.12
C PRO A 41 2.31 5.16 -8.74
N PRO A 42 3.01 6.13 -8.14
CA PRO A 42 3.62 5.95 -6.83
C PRO A 42 2.62 5.59 -5.74
N VAL A 43 3.05 4.78 -4.78
CA VAL A 43 2.27 4.49 -3.58
C VAL A 43 2.42 5.64 -2.61
N GLN A 44 1.29 6.15 -2.11
CA GLN A 44 1.23 7.31 -1.22
C GLN A 44 0.53 6.95 0.09
N ARG A 45 1.18 7.23 1.22
CA ARG A 45 0.66 6.96 2.57
C ARG A 45 0.91 8.13 3.49
N ILE A 46 -0.01 8.38 4.43
CA ILE A 46 0.14 9.38 5.48
C ILE A 46 -0.03 8.72 6.85
N PHE A 47 0.85 9.07 7.78
CA PHE A 47 0.69 8.80 9.21
C PHE A 47 0.45 10.11 9.95
N PHE A 48 -0.68 10.23 10.64
CA PHE A 48 -1.01 11.39 11.47
C PHE A 48 -0.65 11.12 12.93
N TYR A 49 -0.05 12.09 13.62
CA TYR A 49 0.35 11.98 15.02
C TYR A 49 -0.16 13.17 15.81
N LYS A 50 -0.89 12.90 16.89
CA LYS A 50 -1.29 13.92 17.87
C LYS A 50 -0.08 14.20 18.76
N SER A 51 0.41 15.43 18.75
CA SER A 51 1.59 15.81 19.53
C SER A 51 1.63 17.32 19.73
N SER A 52 2.01 17.74 20.94
CA SER A 52 2.29 19.14 21.27
C SER A 52 3.79 19.47 21.21
N ALA A 53 4.62 18.55 20.72
CA ALA A 53 6.06 18.76 20.63
C ALA A 53 6.39 19.91 19.64
N PRO A 54 7.40 20.75 19.94
CA PRO A 54 7.86 21.77 19.00
C PRO A 54 8.26 21.15 17.65
N PHE A 55 7.83 21.78 16.56
CA PHE A 55 7.98 21.19 15.23
C PHE A 55 9.44 21.03 14.79
N ASP A 56 10.32 21.93 15.21
CA ASP A 56 11.76 21.87 14.99
C ASP A 56 12.41 20.67 15.70
N VAL A 57 11.94 20.32 16.90
CA VAL A 57 12.36 19.11 17.62
C VAL A 57 11.88 17.86 16.89
N VAL A 58 10.64 17.86 16.39
CA VAL A 58 10.11 16.74 15.59
C VAL A 58 10.95 16.53 14.33
N VAL A 59 11.17 17.60 13.56
CA VAL A 59 11.92 17.56 12.30
C VAL A 59 13.37 17.13 12.50
N SER A 60 14.08 17.72 13.48
CA SER A 60 15.49 17.37 13.73
C SER A 60 15.63 15.90 14.13
N THR A 61 14.74 15.41 15.01
CA THR A 61 14.75 14.01 15.44
C THR A 61 14.42 13.03 14.31
N LEU A 62 13.41 13.37 13.49
CA LEU A 62 13.05 12.58 12.30
C LEU A 62 14.19 12.51 11.29
N LYS A 63 14.88 13.64 11.01
CA LYS A 63 16.03 13.67 10.10
C LYS A 63 17.19 12.80 10.58
N ASN A 64 17.55 12.90 11.86
CA ASN A 64 18.65 12.14 12.44
C ASN A 64 18.36 10.63 12.42
N SER A 65 17.16 10.23 12.85
CA SER A 65 16.74 8.82 12.83
C SER A 65 16.56 8.27 11.40
N LEU A 66 16.13 9.10 10.44
CA LEU A 66 16.00 8.71 9.04
C LEU A 66 17.37 8.42 8.43
N SER A 67 18.34 9.30 8.65
CA SER A 67 19.72 9.06 8.18
C SER A 67 20.26 7.75 8.73
N ALA A 68 20.07 7.47 10.04
CA ALA A 68 20.45 6.19 10.63
C ALA A 68 19.72 4.98 10.01
N ALA A 69 18.41 5.10 9.74
CA ALA A 69 17.65 4.04 9.06
C ALA A 69 18.16 3.76 7.64
N LEU A 70 18.57 4.81 6.91
CA LEU A 70 19.08 4.71 5.54
C LEU A 70 20.42 3.98 5.45
N GLN A 71 21.18 3.86 6.55
CA GLN A 71 22.36 3.00 6.60
C GLN A 71 22.01 1.54 6.27
N HIS A 72 20.83 1.10 6.68
CA HIS A 72 20.34 -0.26 6.45
C HIS A 72 19.54 -0.37 5.16
N TYR A 73 18.96 0.75 4.69
CA TYR A 73 18.14 0.84 3.48
C TYR A 73 18.72 1.76 2.38
N PRO A 74 19.99 1.56 1.91
CA PRO A 74 20.58 2.43 0.90
C PRO A 74 19.77 2.64 -0.39
N PRO A 75 19.06 1.62 -0.93
CA PRO A 75 18.26 1.80 -2.15
C PRO A 75 17.19 2.90 -2.05
N LEU A 76 16.69 3.20 -0.85
CA LEU A 76 15.62 4.18 -0.67
C LEU A 76 16.04 5.62 -0.94
N ALA A 77 17.32 5.92 -0.78
CA ALA A 77 17.90 7.22 -1.10
C ALA A 77 18.29 7.36 -2.58
N GLY A 78 18.35 6.24 -3.32
CA GLY A 78 18.76 6.22 -4.71
C GLY A 78 17.63 6.48 -5.70
N ALA A 79 17.89 6.08 -6.95
CA ALA A 79 16.94 6.17 -8.04
C ALA A 79 16.96 4.91 -8.90
N VAL A 80 15.81 4.57 -9.49
CA VAL A 80 15.73 3.65 -10.62
C VAL A 80 16.36 4.32 -11.82
N VAL A 81 17.25 3.61 -12.50
CA VAL A 81 17.85 4.05 -13.76
C VAL A 81 17.78 2.93 -14.79
N TRP A 82 17.66 3.31 -16.06
CA TRP A 82 17.73 2.38 -17.18
C TRP A 82 18.77 2.84 -18.19
N PRO A 83 20.05 2.47 -17.99
CA PRO A 83 21.12 2.85 -18.92
C PRO A 83 20.84 2.34 -20.34
N GLU A 84 21.22 3.13 -21.35
CA GLU A 84 20.96 2.85 -22.77
C GLU A 84 21.50 1.47 -23.19
N ASN A 85 22.70 1.11 -22.73
CA ASN A 85 23.35 -0.17 -23.02
C ASN A 85 22.96 -1.30 -22.05
N SER A 86 22.05 -1.05 -21.10
CA SER A 86 21.60 -2.07 -20.15
C SER A 86 20.36 -2.80 -20.67
N PRO A 87 20.30 -4.14 -20.57
CA PRO A 87 19.11 -4.91 -20.91
C PRO A 87 17.97 -4.68 -19.91
N LYS A 88 18.25 -4.21 -18.68
CA LYS A 88 17.24 -4.00 -17.65
C LYS A 88 17.52 -2.83 -16.71
N PRO A 89 16.49 -2.29 -16.03
CA PRO A 89 16.67 -1.24 -15.04
C PRO A 89 17.24 -1.79 -13.72
N ALA A 90 17.86 -0.89 -12.95
CA ALA A 90 18.36 -1.17 -11.61
C ALA A 90 18.16 0.06 -10.71
N VAL A 91 18.08 -0.18 -9.39
CA VAL A 91 18.25 0.90 -8.42
C VAL A 91 19.72 1.19 -8.27
N GLN A 92 20.11 2.45 -8.39
CA GLN A 92 21.46 2.92 -8.11
C GLN A 92 21.41 3.96 -6.99
N THR A 93 22.31 3.80 -6.02
CA THR A 93 22.58 4.79 -4.98
C THR A 93 24.06 5.17 -5.07
N VAL A 94 24.34 6.45 -5.29
CA VAL A 94 25.69 7.00 -5.40
C VAL A 94 25.99 8.02 -4.30
N LEU A 95 27.26 8.44 -4.18
CA LEU A 95 27.64 9.46 -3.21
C LEU A 95 26.91 10.78 -3.51
N GLY A 96 26.28 11.37 -2.49
CA GLY A 96 25.48 12.58 -2.61
C GLY A 96 23.99 12.35 -2.80
N ASP A 97 23.55 11.12 -3.06
CA ASP A 97 22.14 10.75 -3.05
C ASP A 97 21.55 10.85 -1.62
N GLY A 98 20.22 10.99 -1.55
CA GLY A 98 19.48 11.15 -0.32
C GLY A 98 17.97 11.24 -0.57
N ILE A 99 17.19 11.13 0.49
CA ILE A 99 15.73 11.25 0.39
C ILE A 99 15.33 12.72 0.40
N LEU A 100 14.51 13.13 -0.57
CA LEU A 100 13.89 14.45 -0.59
C LEU A 100 12.86 14.55 0.53
N LEU A 101 13.03 15.55 1.40
CA LEU A 101 12.17 15.83 2.54
C LEU A 101 11.61 17.25 2.45
N THR A 102 10.30 17.35 2.26
CA THR A 102 9.53 18.60 2.32
C THR A 102 9.06 18.86 3.74
N LEU A 103 9.31 20.06 4.25
CA LEU A 103 8.75 20.54 5.52
C LEU A 103 7.65 21.54 5.24
N ALA A 104 6.48 21.35 5.81
CA ALA A 104 5.32 22.18 5.55
C ALA A 104 4.51 22.49 6.82
N LYS A 105 3.65 23.49 6.71
CA LYS A 105 2.59 23.79 7.67
C LYS A 105 1.24 23.79 6.95
N SER A 106 0.20 23.40 7.65
CA SER A 106 -1.18 23.50 7.17
C SER A 106 -2.07 24.10 8.24
N ASP A 107 -2.97 24.98 7.82
CA ASP A 107 -4.02 25.54 8.67
C ASP A 107 -5.29 24.66 8.69
N SER A 108 -5.24 23.50 8.04
CA SER A 108 -6.32 22.52 8.06
C SER A 108 -6.56 22.00 9.48
N LYS A 109 -7.82 21.71 9.83
CA LYS A 109 -8.17 21.19 11.14
C LYS A 109 -7.67 19.75 11.30
N PHE A 110 -6.74 19.50 12.22
CA PHE A 110 -6.18 18.15 12.42
C PHE A 110 -7.28 17.15 12.80
N SER A 111 -8.19 17.57 13.68
CA SER A 111 -9.35 16.77 14.12
C SER A 111 -10.26 16.32 12.98
N HIS A 112 -10.43 17.15 11.94
CA HIS A 112 -11.18 16.78 10.75
C HIS A 112 -10.44 15.72 9.94
N LEU A 113 -9.15 15.93 9.66
CA LEU A 113 -8.34 15.02 8.85
C LEU A 113 -8.17 13.63 9.47
N VAL A 114 -8.17 13.51 10.81
CA VAL A 114 -8.05 12.21 11.50
C VAL A 114 -9.40 11.55 11.82
N SER A 115 -10.51 12.22 11.51
CA SER A 115 -11.85 11.66 11.74
C SER A 115 -12.16 10.48 10.80
N ASP A 116 -13.15 9.68 11.17
CA ASP A 116 -13.70 8.64 10.29
C ASP A 116 -14.87 9.15 9.42
N GLU A 117 -15.19 10.44 9.52
CA GLU A 117 -16.23 11.07 8.68
C GLU A 117 -15.81 11.11 7.20
N LEU A 118 -16.79 11.34 6.33
CA LEU A 118 -16.52 11.55 4.91
C LEU A 118 -15.76 12.86 4.73
N ARG A 119 -14.59 12.76 4.08
CA ARG A 119 -13.67 13.88 3.84
C ARG A 119 -13.39 13.97 2.34
N GLU A 120 -13.12 15.16 1.81
CA GLU A 120 -12.80 15.28 0.40
C GLU A 120 -11.42 14.66 0.14
N ALA A 121 -11.33 13.81 -0.88
CA ALA A 121 -10.09 13.08 -1.17
C ALA A 121 -8.94 14.03 -1.52
N ALA A 122 -9.25 15.14 -2.19
CA ALA A 122 -8.31 16.18 -2.57
C ALA A 122 -7.59 16.85 -1.38
N GLU A 123 -8.18 16.83 -0.17
CA GLU A 123 -7.57 17.41 1.02
C GLU A 123 -6.24 16.74 1.41
N PHE A 124 -6.07 15.46 1.02
CA PHE A 124 -4.89 14.67 1.37
C PHE A 124 -3.77 14.78 0.34
N HIS A 125 -4.05 15.28 -0.87
CA HIS A 125 -3.08 15.34 -1.97
C HIS A 125 -1.94 16.31 -1.68
N THR A 126 -2.20 17.35 -0.90
CA THR A 126 -1.21 18.36 -0.49
C THR A 126 -0.35 17.89 0.69
N LEU A 127 -0.72 16.79 1.36
CA LEU A 127 -0.03 16.23 2.52
C LEU A 127 1.00 15.15 2.16
N VAL A 128 1.09 14.78 0.88
CA VAL A 128 2.06 13.82 0.34
C VAL A 128 3.01 14.49 -0.65
N PRO A 129 4.30 14.14 -0.64
CA PRO A 129 5.27 14.74 -1.54
C PRO A 129 5.10 14.19 -2.96
N ARG A 130 5.46 14.99 -3.97
CA ARG A 130 5.67 14.48 -5.33
C ARG A 130 6.96 13.65 -5.37
N LEU A 131 6.93 12.52 -6.08
CA LEU A 131 8.11 11.70 -6.32
C LEU A 131 8.74 12.10 -7.66
N PRO A 132 9.97 12.63 -7.68
CA PRO A 132 10.62 13.02 -8.93
C PRO A 132 10.82 11.81 -9.86
N ALA A 133 10.37 11.94 -11.10
CA ALA A 133 10.63 10.96 -12.16
C ALA A 133 10.80 11.64 -13.51
N ALA A 134 11.81 11.19 -14.24
CA ALA A 134 12.14 11.55 -15.61
C ALA A 134 12.23 10.27 -16.46
N ASP A 135 12.58 10.40 -17.73
CA ASP A 135 12.64 9.24 -18.64
C ASP A 135 13.78 8.28 -18.27
N ASP A 136 14.91 8.78 -17.79
CA ASP A 136 16.13 8.01 -17.51
C ASP A 136 16.37 7.75 -16.03
N ARG A 137 15.66 8.47 -15.14
CA ARG A 137 15.84 8.40 -13.69
C ARG A 137 14.54 8.64 -12.94
N ALA A 138 14.19 7.76 -12.00
CA ALA A 138 13.06 7.93 -11.10
C ALA A 138 13.47 7.71 -9.64
N ALA A 139 13.18 8.68 -8.76
CA ALA A 139 13.50 8.57 -7.33
C ALA A 139 12.74 7.40 -6.68
N VAL A 140 13.36 6.76 -5.70
CA VAL A 140 12.73 5.63 -4.99
C VAL A 140 11.73 6.09 -3.94
N MET A 141 12.05 7.14 -3.18
CA MET A 141 11.22 7.65 -2.10
C MET A 141 11.33 9.17 -1.93
N ALA A 142 10.22 9.80 -1.57
CA ALA A 142 10.16 11.17 -1.10
C ALA A 142 9.28 11.25 0.16
N LEU A 143 9.58 12.20 1.04
CA LEU A 143 8.91 12.40 2.32
C LEU A 143 8.41 13.84 2.48
N GLN A 144 7.31 13.99 3.20
CA GLN A 144 6.82 15.29 3.65
C GLN A 144 6.44 15.20 5.12
N VAL A 145 6.85 16.19 5.92
CA VAL A 145 6.38 16.37 7.29
C VAL A 145 5.60 17.67 7.36
N THR A 146 4.33 17.59 7.72
CA THR A 146 3.42 18.74 7.77
C THR A 146 2.95 18.98 9.20
N SER A 147 3.13 20.19 9.73
CA SER A 147 2.63 20.61 11.05
C SER A 147 1.23 21.20 10.95
N PHE A 148 0.40 20.92 11.96
CA PHE A 148 -0.94 21.49 12.17
C PHE A 148 -0.96 22.33 13.46
N GLY A 149 0.07 23.17 13.64
CA GLY A 149 0.25 23.97 14.85
C GLY A 149 0.53 23.10 16.07
N THR A 150 -0.26 23.27 17.14
CA THR A 150 -0.12 22.55 18.41
C THR A 150 -0.96 21.28 18.49
N GLU A 151 -1.78 20.98 17.48
CA GLU A 151 -2.64 19.79 17.47
C GLU A 151 -1.86 18.51 17.13
N GLY A 152 -0.87 18.62 16.24
CA GLY A 152 -0.09 17.49 15.76
C GLY A 152 0.67 17.75 14.47
N PHE A 153 1.15 16.67 13.87
CA PHE A 153 1.82 16.65 12.58
C PHE A 153 1.46 15.39 11.79
N CYS A 154 1.76 15.36 10.50
CA CYS A 154 1.71 14.14 9.70
C CYS A 154 3.02 13.88 8.96
N ILE A 155 3.26 12.61 8.64
CA ILE A 155 4.35 12.14 7.78
C ILE A 155 3.72 11.56 6.52
N GLY A 156 3.82 12.27 5.40
CA GLY A 156 3.47 11.81 4.07
C GLY A 156 4.66 11.11 3.41
N ILE A 157 4.41 9.93 2.85
CA ILE A 157 5.41 9.07 2.22
C ILE A 157 4.94 8.76 0.81
N THR A 158 5.77 9.05 -0.18
CA THR A 158 5.55 8.64 -1.57
C THR A 158 6.70 7.74 -2.00
N SER A 159 6.37 6.55 -2.52
CA SER A 159 7.37 5.53 -2.87
C SER A 159 7.11 4.87 -4.22
N HIS A 160 8.19 4.51 -4.89
CA HIS A 160 8.17 3.81 -6.16
C HIS A 160 7.78 2.33 -5.96
N HIS A 161 6.66 1.90 -6.54
CA HIS A 161 6.10 0.57 -6.27
C HIS A 161 7.02 -0.57 -6.75
N ALA A 162 7.73 -0.41 -7.87
CA ALA A 162 8.76 -1.37 -8.31
C ALA A 162 9.84 -1.68 -7.27
N ILE A 163 10.07 -0.82 -6.28
CA ILE A 163 11.15 -1.04 -5.31
C ILE A 163 10.62 -1.60 -3.99
N LEU A 164 9.37 -1.29 -3.64
CA LEU A 164 8.81 -1.63 -2.35
C LEU A 164 7.42 -2.23 -2.50
N ASP A 165 7.29 -3.49 -2.10
CA ASP A 165 5.98 -3.99 -1.70
C ASP A 165 5.58 -3.43 -0.32
N GLY A 166 4.32 -3.66 0.05
CA GLY A 166 3.79 -3.17 1.32
C GLY A 166 4.53 -3.71 2.55
N ARG A 167 5.14 -4.90 2.47
CA ARG A 167 5.89 -5.50 3.57
C ARG A 167 7.25 -4.80 3.72
N THR A 168 8.03 -4.68 2.64
CA THR A 168 9.33 -3.99 2.67
C THR A 168 9.18 -2.52 3.07
N SER A 169 8.18 -1.81 2.51
CA SER A 169 7.88 -0.42 2.89
C SER A 169 7.59 -0.29 4.38
N THR A 170 6.75 -1.17 4.93
CA THR A 170 6.38 -1.12 6.35
C THR A 170 7.53 -1.51 7.28
N SER A 171 8.37 -2.48 6.89
CA SER A 171 9.58 -2.84 7.66
C SER A 171 10.53 -1.66 7.80
N PHE A 172 10.75 -0.89 6.72
CA PHE A 172 11.54 0.33 6.76
C PHE A 172 10.94 1.37 7.71
N VAL A 173 9.63 1.66 7.58
CA VAL A 173 8.96 2.65 8.43
C VAL A 173 9.00 2.24 9.91
N LYS A 174 8.80 0.96 10.23
CA LYS A 174 8.92 0.43 11.60
C LYS A 174 10.35 0.57 12.14
N LEU A 175 11.38 0.30 11.33
CA LEU A 175 12.77 0.53 11.73
C LEU A 175 13.03 2.01 12.02
N TRP A 176 12.62 2.89 11.11
CA TRP A 176 12.79 4.34 11.25
C TRP A 176 12.09 4.87 12.51
N ALA A 177 10.84 4.48 12.73
CA ALA A 177 10.07 4.85 13.92
C ALA A 177 10.75 4.39 15.22
N ARG A 178 11.25 3.16 15.27
CA ARG A 178 12.01 2.65 16.41
C ARG A 178 13.26 3.47 16.70
N LEU A 179 14.06 3.79 15.68
CA LEU A 179 15.26 4.61 15.84
C LEU A 179 14.91 6.03 16.31
N CYS A 180 13.84 6.62 15.77
CA CYS A 180 13.33 7.92 16.21
C CYS A 180 12.89 7.89 17.67
N LYS A 181 12.11 6.88 18.07
CA LYS A 181 11.62 6.70 19.44
C LYS A 181 12.76 6.60 20.45
N ASN A 182 13.85 5.92 20.10
CA ASN A 182 15.04 5.83 20.96
C ASN A 182 15.68 7.21 21.18
N LEU A 183 15.79 8.03 20.14
CA LEU A 183 16.31 9.40 20.25
C LEU A 183 15.39 10.29 21.10
N VAL A 184 14.07 10.18 20.93
CA VAL A 184 13.10 10.92 21.76
C VAL A 184 13.21 10.55 23.24
N ALA A 185 13.48 9.28 23.55
CA ALA A 185 13.64 8.80 24.92
C ALA A 185 15.00 9.17 25.57
N GLY A 186 15.87 9.90 24.86
CA GLY A 186 17.20 10.29 25.35
C GLY A 186 18.21 9.13 25.40
N GLY A 187 17.92 8.01 24.74
CA GLY A 187 18.89 6.93 24.57
C GLY A 187 19.91 7.27 23.49
N GLU A 188 21.18 6.88 23.69
CA GLU A 188 22.13 6.80 22.57
C GLU A 188 21.55 5.88 21.48
N SER A 189 21.97 6.06 20.22
CA SER A 189 21.56 5.19 19.10
C SER A 189 21.89 3.72 19.44
N ALA A 190 20.92 3.03 20.04
CA ALA A 190 21.12 1.68 20.50
C ALA A 190 21.42 0.80 19.28
N LYS A 191 22.56 0.09 19.34
CA LYS A 191 22.86 -0.96 18.37
C LYS A 191 21.64 -1.90 18.30
N PRO A 192 21.21 -2.31 17.11
CA PRO A 192 20.05 -3.18 16.98
C PRO A 192 20.27 -4.45 17.82
N GLY A 193 19.41 -4.71 18.82
CA GLY A 193 19.46 -5.94 19.63
C GLY A 193 19.21 -7.20 18.79
N SER A 194 19.37 -8.41 19.35
CA SER A 194 19.31 -9.67 18.59
C SER A 194 17.99 -9.93 17.83
N THR A 195 16.89 -9.27 18.19
CA THR A 195 15.62 -9.26 17.43
C THR A 195 15.66 -8.42 16.15
N ALA A 196 16.78 -7.74 15.86
CA ALA A 196 16.95 -6.90 14.68
C ALA A 196 17.07 -7.68 13.36
N SER A 197 17.34 -8.99 13.41
CA SER A 197 17.55 -9.80 12.20
C SER A 197 16.34 -9.78 11.25
N GLU A 198 15.11 -9.68 11.77
CA GLU A 198 13.90 -9.63 10.93
C GLU A 198 13.63 -8.24 10.34
N THR A 199 14.18 -7.18 10.94
CA THR A 199 14.02 -5.79 10.47
C THR A 199 15.08 -5.37 9.44
N MET A 200 16.19 -6.12 9.36
CA MET A 200 17.27 -5.83 8.42
C MET A 200 16.94 -6.40 7.04
N PRO A 201 17.07 -5.60 5.97
CA PRO A 201 16.73 -6.03 4.62
C PRO A 201 17.74 -7.06 4.09
N PHE A 202 17.21 -8.07 3.40
CA PHE A 202 17.97 -9.06 2.65
C PHE A 202 17.97 -8.69 1.17
N TYR A 203 19.16 -8.48 0.58
CA TYR A 203 19.32 -7.88 -0.76
C TYR A 203 19.67 -8.86 -1.88
N ASP A 204 20.06 -10.09 -1.57
CA ASP A 204 20.45 -11.05 -2.60
C ASP A 204 19.23 -11.36 -3.49
N ARG A 205 19.32 -10.97 -4.76
CA ARG A 205 18.25 -11.12 -5.75
C ARG A 205 18.16 -12.53 -6.31
N SER A 206 19.22 -13.33 -6.16
CA SER A 206 19.28 -14.69 -6.71
C SER A 206 18.30 -15.66 -6.07
N VAL A 207 17.76 -15.34 -4.90
CA VAL A 207 16.69 -16.11 -4.24
C VAL A 207 15.37 -16.06 -5.00
N ILE A 208 15.17 -15.07 -5.89
CA ILE A 208 14.05 -15.04 -6.81
C ILE A 208 14.40 -15.87 -8.03
N VAL A 209 13.98 -17.14 -8.02
CA VAL A 209 14.15 -18.04 -9.16
C VAL A 209 13.11 -17.71 -10.23
N ASP A 210 13.55 -17.60 -11.49
CA ASP A 210 12.69 -17.35 -12.65
C ASP A 210 12.65 -18.59 -13.56
N PRO A 211 11.86 -19.62 -13.22
CA PRO A 211 11.81 -20.86 -14.00
C PRO A 211 11.11 -20.69 -15.37
N LYS A 212 10.38 -19.59 -15.57
CA LYS A 212 9.53 -19.34 -16.74
C LYS A 212 10.08 -18.26 -17.68
N GLY A 213 11.24 -17.68 -17.35
CA GLY A 213 11.82 -16.57 -18.13
C GLY A 213 10.95 -15.30 -18.12
N LEU A 214 10.22 -15.08 -17.02
CA LEU A 214 9.29 -13.97 -16.82
C LEU A 214 9.98 -12.62 -16.92
N GLU A 215 11.23 -12.49 -16.45
CA GLU A 215 11.98 -11.24 -16.56
C GLU A 215 12.08 -10.79 -18.02
N GLY A 216 12.42 -11.72 -18.91
CA GLY A 216 12.51 -11.46 -20.34
C GLY A 216 11.15 -11.14 -20.97
N ILE A 217 10.08 -11.84 -20.55
CA ILE A 217 8.72 -11.58 -21.04
C ILE A 217 8.30 -10.15 -20.65
N PHE A 218 8.43 -9.81 -19.36
CA PHE A 218 7.95 -8.52 -18.86
C PHE A 218 8.76 -7.36 -19.41
N LEU A 219 10.08 -7.49 -19.54
CA LEU A 219 10.90 -6.46 -20.17
C LEU A 219 10.49 -6.21 -21.62
N ARG A 220 10.23 -7.26 -22.41
CA ARG A 220 9.76 -7.11 -23.79
C ARG A 220 8.40 -6.39 -23.84
N ASP A 221 7.46 -6.80 -23.01
CA ASP A 221 6.12 -6.18 -22.98
C ASP A 221 6.20 -4.70 -22.57
N TRP A 222 7.06 -4.37 -21.60
CA TRP A 222 7.29 -2.98 -21.18
C TRP A 222 7.96 -2.13 -22.25
N LEU A 223 9.00 -2.66 -22.91
CA LEU A 223 9.70 -1.96 -23.99
C LEU A 223 8.80 -1.72 -25.20
N ALA A 224 7.82 -2.59 -25.45
CA ALA A 224 6.82 -2.41 -26.50
C ALA A 224 5.70 -1.42 -26.12
N HIS A 225 5.56 -1.10 -24.82
CA HIS A 225 4.46 -0.28 -24.34
C HIS A 225 4.72 1.22 -24.60
N GLY A 226 3.86 1.85 -25.42
CA GLY A 226 3.95 3.28 -25.73
C GLY A 226 5.06 3.66 -26.72
N GLY A 227 5.54 2.71 -27.53
CA GLY A 227 6.55 2.91 -28.57
C GLY A 227 7.53 1.74 -28.66
N SER A 228 8.38 1.71 -29.69
CA SER A 228 9.49 0.74 -29.79
C SER A 228 10.62 1.13 -28.83
N ASP A 229 11.16 0.16 -28.09
CA ASP A 229 12.28 0.32 -27.15
C ASP A 229 12.06 1.41 -26.08
N ASN A 230 10.84 1.50 -25.55
CA ASN A 230 10.49 2.51 -24.56
C ASN A 230 11.11 2.22 -23.18
N LYS A 231 12.26 2.86 -22.90
CA LYS A 231 12.95 2.80 -21.60
C LYS A 231 12.51 3.88 -20.61
N SER A 232 11.42 4.61 -20.88
CA SER A 232 10.94 5.68 -20.00
C SER A 232 10.59 5.17 -18.60
N LEU A 233 11.14 5.83 -17.59
CA LEU A 233 10.83 5.63 -16.18
C LEU A 233 9.76 6.59 -15.65
N LYS A 234 9.10 7.35 -16.53
CA LYS A 234 7.97 8.19 -16.12
C LYS A 234 6.79 7.32 -15.71
N PHE A 235 6.26 7.63 -14.54
CA PHE A 235 5.02 7.06 -14.04
C PHE A 235 3.87 7.36 -14.99
N TRP A 236 2.96 6.40 -15.13
CA TRP A 236 1.69 6.62 -15.77
C TRP A 236 0.86 7.63 -14.96
N PRO A 237 0.08 8.49 -15.64
CA PRO A 237 -0.79 9.42 -14.95
C PRO A 237 -1.80 8.62 -14.12
N PRO A 238 -2.00 8.95 -12.83
CA PRO A 238 -3.04 8.31 -12.04
C PRO A 238 -4.41 8.72 -12.59
N SER A 239 -5.37 7.79 -12.58
CA SER A 239 -6.75 8.07 -13.02
C SER A 239 -7.56 8.67 -11.86
N ILE A 240 -7.20 9.88 -11.44
CA ILE A 240 -7.90 10.56 -10.33
C ILE A 240 -9.16 11.23 -10.88
N GLN A 241 -10.33 10.80 -10.41
CA GLN A 241 -11.58 11.50 -10.68
C GLN A 241 -11.72 12.71 -9.74
N GLN A 242 -12.45 13.73 -10.20
CA GLN A 242 -12.84 14.85 -9.36
C GLN A 242 -13.99 14.46 -8.43
N ASP A 243 -14.22 15.26 -7.38
CA ASP A 243 -15.35 15.14 -6.45
C ASP A 243 -15.45 13.80 -5.72
N LEU A 244 -14.29 13.22 -5.41
CA LEU A 244 -14.18 11.98 -4.64
C LEU A 244 -14.17 12.25 -3.14
N PHE A 245 -14.85 11.37 -2.40
CA PHE A 245 -14.88 11.38 -0.95
C PHE A 245 -14.20 10.14 -0.39
N ARG A 246 -13.44 10.35 0.68
CA ARG A 246 -12.73 9.34 1.43
C ARG A 246 -13.53 8.95 2.68
N GLY A 247 -13.85 7.67 2.79
CA GLY A 247 -14.51 7.08 3.95
C GLY A 247 -13.61 6.09 4.69
N THR A 248 -13.79 6.01 6.01
CA THR A 248 -13.18 4.94 6.82
C THR A 248 -14.26 4.01 7.36
N PHE A 249 -14.08 2.72 7.21
CA PHE A 249 -15.00 1.70 7.71
C PHE A 249 -14.26 0.71 8.61
N LYS A 250 -14.84 0.39 9.76
CA LYS A 250 -14.19 -0.41 10.79
C LYS A 250 -14.94 -1.69 11.07
N PHE A 251 -14.21 -2.79 11.11
CA PHE A 251 -14.66 -4.04 11.69
C PHE A 251 -14.00 -4.21 13.05
N ASN A 252 -14.77 -4.05 14.12
CA ASN A 252 -14.29 -4.44 15.45
C ASN A 252 -14.20 -5.99 15.56
N PRO A 253 -13.51 -6.52 16.59
CA PRO A 253 -13.41 -7.96 16.79
C PRO A 253 -14.75 -8.70 16.87
N GLN A 254 -15.79 -8.09 17.47
CA GLN A 254 -17.11 -8.71 17.55
C GLN A 254 -17.79 -8.84 16.19
N ASN A 255 -17.73 -7.81 15.34
CA ASN A 255 -18.26 -7.81 13.97
C ASN A 255 -17.62 -8.95 13.17
N ILE A 256 -16.29 -9.10 13.26
CA ILE A 256 -15.55 -10.17 12.57
C ILE A 256 -16.02 -11.55 13.05
N GLN A 257 -16.16 -11.74 14.36
CA GLN A 257 -16.59 -13.02 14.92
C GLN A 257 -18.02 -13.37 14.49
N LYS A 258 -18.94 -12.41 14.53
CA LYS A 258 -20.32 -12.59 14.06
C LYS A 258 -20.38 -12.92 12.57
N LEU A 259 -19.61 -12.23 11.73
CA LEU A 259 -19.51 -12.54 10.30
C LEU A 259 -19.00 -13.97 10.06
N LYS A 260 -17.96 -14.40 10.78
CA LYS A 260 -17.46 -15.77 10.69
C LYS A 260 -18.54 -16.78 11.07
N GLN A 261 -19.27 -16.56 12.17
CA GLN A 261 -20.35 -17.44 12.60
C GLN A 261 -21.51 -17.46 11.60
N LEU A 262 -21.90 -16.31 11.05
CA LEU A 262 -22.94 -16.22 10.03
C LEU A 262 -22.58 -17.05 8.79
N VAL A 263 -21.34 -16.92 8.31
CA VAL A 263 -20.85 -17.71 7.18
C VAL A 263 -20.88 -19.20 7.50
N LEU A 264 -20.39 -19.60 8.68
CA LEU A 264 -20.40 -21.01 9.09
C LEU A 264 -21.82 -21.59 9.20
N ASN A 265 -22.78 -20.83 9.75
CA ASN A 265 -24.15 -21.29 9.92
C ASN A 265 -24.91 -21.44 8.59
N ARG A 266 -24.56 -20.59 7.60
CA ARG A 266 -25.12 -20.67 6.25
C ARG A 266 -24.33 -21.58 5.32
N TRP A 267 -23.17 -22.04 5.76
CA TRP A 267 -22.38 -23.02 5.02
C TRP A 267 -23.08 -24.37 5.06
N ASN A 268 -23.17 -25.04 3.92
CA ASN A 268 -23.90 -26.30 3.75
C ASN A 268 -23.70 -27.27 4.94
N PRO A 269 -24.76 -27.67 5.67
CA PRO A 269 -24.64 -28.48 6.89
C PRO A 269 -24.08 -29.89 6.65
N VAL A 270 -24.03 -30.35 5.40
CA VAL A 270 -23.55 -31.69 5.03
C VAL A 270 -22.03 -31.74 4.85
N HIS A 271 -21.38 -30.61 4.56
CA HIS A 271 -19.94 -30.56 4.31
C HIS A 271 -19.30 -29.34 4.99
N PRO A 272 -18.26 -29.52 5.83
CA PRO A 272 -17.54 -28.38 6.38
C PRO A 272 -16.95 -27.52 5.25
N PRO A 273 -16.71 -26.21 5.49
CA PRO A 273 -16.06 -25.37 4.50
C PRO A 273 -14.75 -25.99 4.07
N PRO A 274 -14.52 -26.24 2.76
CA PRO A 274 -13.26 -26.75 2.26
C PRO A 274 -12.16 -25.66 2.29
N VAL A 275 -12.38 -24.59 3.06
CA VAL A 275 -11.63 -23.33 3.02
C VAL A 275 -11.48 -22.71 4.41
N HIS A 276 -10.32 -22.13 4.68
CA HIS A 276 -10.07 -21.38 5.91
C HIS A 276 -10.78 -20.01 5.87
N ILE A 277 -11.67 -19.76 6.85
CA ILE A 277 -12.39 -18.49 6.97
C ILE A 277 -11.56 -17.52 7.83
N SER A 278 -10.65 -16.82 7.17
CA SER A 278 -9.79 -15.83 7.84
C SER A 278 -10.52 -14.52 8.12
N THR A 279 -9.99 -13.70 9.05
CA THR A 279 -10.49 -12.32 9.29
C THR A 279 -10.46 -11.48 8.01
N PHE A 280 -9.38 -11.58 7.23
CA PHE A 280 -9.25 -10.87 5.95
C PHE A 280 -10.35 -11.30 4.98
N THR A 281 -10.56 -12.61 4.83
CA THR A 281 -11.55 -13.17 3.90
C THR A 281 -12.95 -12.66 4.21
N VAL A 282 -13.42 -12.71 5.46
CA VAL A 282 -14.77 -12.26 5.81
C VAL A 282 -14.93 -10.75 5.72
N ALA A 283 -13.92 -9.98 6.12
CA ALA A 283 -13.96 -8.52 6.01
C ALA A 283 -14.07 -8.10 4.53
N MET A 284 -13.24 -8.68 3.66
CA MET A 284 -13.25 -8.36 2.24
C MET A 284 -14.47 -8.89 1.50
N ALA A 285 -14.95 -10.08 1.84
CA ALA A 285 -16.19 -10.62 1.31
C ALA A 285 -17.38 -9.72 1.66
N TYR A 286 -17.49 -9.28 2.90
CA TYR A 286 -18.53 -8.35 3.33
C TYR A 286 -18.43 -7.01 2.61
N THR A 287 -17.23 -6.44 2.52
CA THR A 287 -16.98 -5.21 1.75
C THR A 287 -17.37 -5.36 0.29
N TRP A 288 -17.04 -6.49 -0.34
CA TRP A 288 -17.37 -6.75 -1.74
C TRP A 288 -18.88 -6.86 -1.98
N VAL A 289 -19.61 -7.49 -1.06
CA VAL A 289 -21.08 -7.50 -1.08
C VAL A 289 -21.61 -6.07 -0.92
N CYS A 290 -21.11 -5.28 0.03
CA CYS A 290 -21.53 -3.90 0.22
C CYS A 290 -21.25 -3.01 -1.01
N THR A 291 -20.11 -3.18 -1.69
CA THR A 291 -19.84 -2.43 -2.92
C THR A 291 -20.75 -2.87 -4.06
N ALA A 292 -21.05 -4.17 -4.18
CA ALA A 292 -22.01 -4.69 -5.16
C ALA A 292 -23.43 -4.11 -4.95
N VAL A 293 -23.85 -3.96 -3.70
CA VAL A 293 -25.12 -3.32 -3.32
C VAL A 293 -25.09 -1.82 -3.65
N ALA A 294 -23.99 -1.13 -3.30
CA ALA A 294 -23.85 0.32 -3.47
C ALA A 294 -23.73 0.78 -4.93
N ASP A 295 -23.17 -0.05 -5.81
CA ASP A 295 -22.95 0.27 -7.22
C ASP A 295 -24.24 0.60 -7.99
N GLY A 296 -25.43 0.19 -7.50
CA GLY A 296 -26.75 0.66 -7.96
C GLY A 296 -27.14 0.32 -9.40
N SER A 297 -26.19 -0.09 -10.25
CA SER A 297 -26.43 -0.55 -11.62
C SER A 297 -27.24 -1.85 -11.62
N PRO A 298 -27.85 -2.25 -12.75
CA PRO A 298 -28.61 -3.48 -12.82
C PRO A 298 -27.78 -4.69 -12.35
N HIS A 299 -28.46 -5.74 -11.87
CA HIS A 299 -27.82 -6.94 -11.35
C HIS A 299 -27.30 -7.88 -12.45
N ASP A 300 -27.14 -7.38 -13.67
CA ASP A 300 -26.60 -8.12 -14.81
C ASP A 300 -25.06 -8.07 -14.82
N GLY A 301 -24.47 -9.17 -15.27
CA GLY A 301 -23.02 -9.28 -15.45
C GLY A 301 -22.22 -9.72 -14.23
N GLU A 302 -20.93 -9.88 -14.48
CA GLU A 302 -19.94 -10.32 -13.51
C GLU A 302 -19.22 -9.13 -12.89
N ILE A 303 -18.94 -9.23 -11.60
CA ILE A 303 -18.01 -8.35 -10.92
C ILE A 303 -16.87 -9.19 -10.36
N SER A 304 -15.69 -8.59 -10.30
CA SER A 304 -14.45 -9.25 -9.89
C SER A 304 -13.96 -8.75 -8.56
N PHE A 305 -13.30 -9.65 -7.83
CA PHE A 305 -12.49 -9.29 -6.68
C PHE A 305 -11.04 -9.71 -6.94
N GLY A 306 -10.13 -8.75 -6.83
CA GLY A 306 -8.69 -8.96 -6.98
C GLY A 306 -7.95 -8.76 -5.66
N LEU A 307 -7.04 -9.66 -5.34
CA LEU A 307 -6.16 -9.53 -4.18
C LEU A 307 -4.69 -9.69 -4.56
N SER A 308 -3.85 -8.89 -3.91
CA SER A 308 -2.40 -9.01 -3.96
C SER A 308 -1.93 -9.83 -2.77
N VAL A 309 -1.16 -10.89 -3.02
CA VAL A 309 -0.69 -11.82 -1.98
C VAL A 309 0.83 -11.79 -1.89
N ASP A 310 1.35 -11.75 -0.67
CA ASP A 310 2.79 -11.93 -0.40
C ASP A 310 3.21 -13.36 -0.77
N ALA A 311 3.97 -13.47 -1.86
CA ALA A 311 4.38 -14.72 -2.49
C ALA A 311 5.58 -15.39 -1.78
N ARG A 312 6.25 -14.73 -0.83
CA ARG A 312 7.53 -15.19 -0.27
C ARG A 312 7.50 -16.65 0.23
N ARG A 313 6.43 -17.03 0.92
CA ARG A 313 6.24 -18.39 1.47
C ARG A 313 5.74 -19.42 0.46
N TRP A 314 5.31 -18.96 -0.72
CA TRP A 314 4.65 -19.76 -1.75
C TRP A 314 5.58 -20.09 -2.93
N LEU A 315 6.79 -19.52 -2.93
CA LEU A 315 7.85 -19.85 -3.87
C LEU A 315 8.64 -21.05 -3.36
N ASP A 316 9.26 -21.77 -4.28
CA ASP A 316 10.12 -22.92 -3.98
C ASP A 316 11.53 -22.67 -4.56
N PRO A 317 12.57 -22.49 -3.71
CA PRO A 317 12.49 -22.43 -2.25
C PRO A 317 11.79 -21.15 -1.72
N PRO A 318 11.29 -21.16 -0.47
CA PRO A 318 10.71 -19.96 0.13
C PRO A 318 11.72 -18.81 0.23
N VAL A 319 11.26 -17.61 -0.10
CA VAL A 319 12.05 -16.38 -0.04
C VAL A 319 12.09 -15.85 1.40
N PRO A 320 13.24 -15.33 1.89
CA PRO A 320 13.33 -14.77 3.23
C PRO A 320 12.27 -13.70 3.51
N ALA A 321 11.70 -13.75 4.72
CA ALA A 321 10.69 -12.81 5.21
C ALA A 321 11.11 -11.33 5.14
N ASN A 322 12.41 -11.07 5.23
CA ASN A 322 13.05 -9.76 5.18
C ASN A 322 13.65 -9.41 3.81
N TYR A 323 13.36 -10.19 2.75
CA TYR A 323 13.72 -9.84 1.38
C TYR A 323 13.24 -8.44 1.01
N PHE A 324 14.18 -7.60 0.58
CA PHE A 324 13.92 -6.25 0.12
C PHE A 324 13.46 -6.30 -1.34
N GLY A 325 12.30 -5.76 -1.69
CA GLY A 325 11.78 -5.74 -3.06
C GLY A 325 10.38 -6.31 -3.15
N ASN A 326 9.86 -6.42 -4.38
CA ASN A 326 8.55 -7.01 -4.60
C ASN A 326 8.59 -8.54 -4.58
N CYS A 327 7.58 -9.13 -3.96
CA CYS A 327 7.27 -10.54 -4.07
C CYS A 327 5.75 -10.71 -3.99
N LEU A 328 5.03 -10.09 -4.93
CA LEU A 328 3.57 -10.01 -4.94
C LEU A 328 3.00 -10.81 -6.11
N VAL A 329 1.98 -11.61 -5.85
CA VAL A 329 1.19 -12.30 -6.86
C VAL A 329 -0.27 -11.83 -6.81
N GLY A 330 -0.90 -11.68 -7.97
CA GLY A 330 -2.32 -11.37 -8.07
C GLY A 330 -3.17 -12.65 -8.09
N ARG A 331 -4.29 -12.66 -7.38
CA ARG A 331 -5.36 -13.65 -7.57
C ARG A 331 -6.69 -12.93 -7.74
N THR A 332 -7.56 -13.51 -8.55
CA THR A 332 -8.87 -12.94 -8.87
C THR A 332 -9.97 -13.99 -8.71
N THR A 333 -11.17 -13.52 -8.43
CA THR A 333 -12.39 -14.34 -8.44
C THR A 333 -13.52 -13.52 -9.02
N ASP A 334 -14.38 -14.17 -9.81
CA ASP A 334 -15.51 -13.56 -10.50
C ASP A 334 -16.80 -14.13 -9.97
N GLN A 335 -17.80 -13.26 -9.78
CA GLN A 335 -19.13 -13.65 -9.35
C GLN A 335 -20.17 -12.82 -10.09
N GLU A 336 -21.31 -13.45 -10.40
CA GLU A 336 -22.49 -12.72 -10.86
C GLU A 336 -22.93 -11.73 -9.77
N LYS A 337 -23.19 -10.48 -10.15
CA LYS A 337 -23.64 -9.44 -9.21
C LYS A 337 -24.90 -9.86 -8.45
N ALA A 338 -25.85 -10.50 -9.14
CA ALA A 338 -27.08 -11.02 -8.54
C ALA A 338 -26.82 -12.03 -7.40
N LYS A 339 -25.80 -12.89 -7.52
CA LYS A 339 -25.44 -13.85 -6.46
C LYS A 339 -24.86 -13.15 -5.24
N LEU A 340 -24.06 -12.10 -5.44
CA LEU A 340 -23.46 -11.32 -4.35
C LEU A 340 -24.48 -10.45 -3.61
N VAL A 341 -25.48 -9.92 -4.30
CA VAL A 341 -26.55 -9.11 -3.68
C VAL A 341 -27.65 -9.98 -3.05
N GLY A 342 -27.73 -11.26 -3.43
CA GLY A 342 -28.71 -12.21 -2.91
C GLY A 342 -28.47 -12.67 -1.46
N GLU A 343 -29.39 -13.49 -0.95
CA GLU A 343 -29.42 -13.97 0.45
C GLU A 343 -28.12 -14.66 0.89
N ASN A 344 -27.46 -15.39 -0.02
CA ASN A 344 -26.21 -16.11 0.22
C ASN A 344 -24.97 -15.38 -0.31
N GLY A 345 -25.07 -14.08 -0.55
CA GLY A 345 -23.99 -13.27 -1.14
C GLY A 345 -22.68 -13.31 -0.36
N LEU A 346 -22.74 -13.21 0.96
CA LEU A 346 -21.54 -13.28 1.81
C LEU A 346 -20.83 -14.64 1.73
N VAL A 347 -21.59 -15.74 1.72
CA VAL A 347 -21.02 -17.10 1.59
C VAL A 347 -20.37 -17.26 0.22
N THR A 348 -21.05 -16.82 -0.83
CA THR A 348 -20.55 -16.82 -2.22
C THR A 348 -19.23 -16.05 -2.33
N ALA A 349 -19.17 -14.84 -1.75
CA ALA A 349 -17.97 -14.01 -1.73
C ALA A 349 -16.82 -14.68 -0.96
N VAL A 350 -17.10 -15.24 0.24
CA VAL A 350 -16.09 -15.96 1.03
C VAL A 350 -15.55 -17.17 0.27
N GLU A 351 -16.43 -17.94 -0.36
CA GLU A 351 -16.03 -19.11 -1.14
C GLU A 351 -15.13 -18.72 -2.31
N GLY A 352 -15.50 -17.70 -3.08
CA GLY A 352 -14.71 -17.20 -4.21
C GLY A 352 -13.32 -16.71 -3.78
N ILE A 353 -13.25 -15.85 -2.76
CA ILE A 353 -11.97 -15.31 -2.25
C ILE A 353 -11.10 -16.43 -1.69
N SER A 354 -11.67 -17.37 -0.93
CA SER A 354 -10.90 -18.46 -0.37
C SER A 354 -10.39 -19.44 -1.43
N LYS A 355 -11.19 -19.74 -2.46
CA LYS A 355 -10.72 -20.55 -3.62
C LYS A 355 -9.57 -19.85 -4.34
N ALA A 356 -9.67 -18.53 -4.55
CA ALA A 356 -8.60 -17.75 -5.16
C ALA A 356 -7.30 -17.81 -4.33
N ILE A 357 -7.38 -17.72 -2.99
CA ILE A 357 -6.21 -17.89 -2.12
C ILE A 357 -5.67 -19.33 -2.19
N LYS A 358 -6.55 -20.34 -2.13
CA LYS A 358 -6.16 -21.76 -2.15
C LYS A 358 -5.48 -22.17 -3.47
N SER A 359 -5.79 -21.52 -4.58
CA SER A 359 -5.11 -21.76 -5.86
C SER A 359 -3.59 -21.56 -5.79
N LEU A 360 -3.08 -20.79 -4.82
CA LEU A 360 -1.64 -20.64 -4.58
C LEU A 360 -0.99 -21.94 -4.09
N GLU A 361 -1.73 -22.73 -3.29
CA GLU A 361 -1.30 -24.05 -2.82
C GLU A 361 -1.39 -25.10 -3.93
N GLU A 362 -2.47 -25.04 -4.72
CA GLU A 362 -2.78 -26.09 -5.71
C GLU A 362 -2.02 -25.90 -7.03
N ASN A 363 -1.89 -24.66 -7.51
CA ASN A 363 -1.30 -24.37 -8.82
C ASN A 363 0.10 -23.72 -8.72
N GLY A 364 0.48 -23.26 -7.53
CA GLY A 364 1.72 -22.52 -7.30
C GLY A 364 1.61 -21.01 -7.51
N ALA A 365 2.56 -20.26 -6.95
CA ALA A 365 2.55 -18.79 -6.95
C ALA A 365 2.61 -18.17 -8.35
N LEU A 366 3.44 -18.75 -9.24
CA LEU A 366 3.72 -18.24 -10.59
C LEU A 366 2.78 -18.82 -11.67
N ASP A 367 1.67 -19.44 -11.27
CA ASP A 367 0.65 -19.89 -12.20
C ASP A 367 0.12 -18.71 -13.05
N GLY A 368 0.07 -18.90 -14.37
CA GLY A 368 -0.31 -17.87 -15.36
C GLY A 368 0.56 -16.60 -15.40
N ALA A 369 1.73 -16.57 -14.76
CA ALA A 369 2.56 -15.37 -14.64
C ALA A 369 2.99 -14.74 -15.97
N GLU A 370 3.11 -15.55 -17.02
CA GLU A 370 3.44 -15.14 -18.38
C GLU A 370 2.45 -14.11 -18.97
N GLN A 371 1.22 -14.03 -18.42
CA GLN A 371 0.15 -13.16 -18.91
C GLN A 371 -0.08 -11.92 -18.02
N TRP A 372 0.63 -11.77 -16.90
CA TRP A 372 0.31 -10.75 -15.90
C TRP A 372 0.43 -9.31 -16.42
N VAL A 373 1.44 -8.99 -17.24
CA VAL A 373 1.57 -7.64 -17.83
C VAL A 373 0.39 -7.32 -18.74
N SER A 374 -0.04 -8.29 -19.55
CA SER A 374 -1.22 -8.15 -20.41
C SER A 374 -2.49 -7.97 -19.58
N MET A 375 -2.69 -8.76 -18.53
CA MET A 375 -3.84 -8.63 -17.64
C MET A 375 -3.88 -7.25 -16.95
N LEU A 376 -2.75 -6.77 -16.43
CA LEU A 376 -2.66 -5.46 -15.76
C LEU A 376 -2.98 -4.31 -16.72
N THR A 377 -2.47 -4.36 -17.96
CA THR A 377 -2.71 -3.33 -18.97
C THR A 377 -4.14 -3.36 -19.52
N GLN A 378 -4.73 -4.55 -19.72
CA GLN A 378 -6.12 -4.69 -20.15
C GLN A 378 -7.11 -4.23 -19.08
N VAL A 379 -6.88 -4.58 -17.81
CA VAL A 379 -7.73 -4.13 -16.69
C VAL A 379 -7.76 -2.60 -16.63
N ALA A 380 -6.60 -1.95 -16.75
CA ALA A 380 -6.50 -0.49 -16.72
C ALA A 380 -7.28 0.22 -17.84
N GLY A 381 -7.54 -0.47 -18.96
CA GLY A 381 -8.32 0.06 -20.09
C GLY A 381 -9.76 -0.48 -20.20
N SER A 382 -10.20 -1.34 -19.29
CA SER A 382 -11.49 -2.03 -19.38
C SER A 382 -12.57 -1.39 -18.49
N ASN A 383 -13.84 -1.52 -18.88
CA ASN A 383 -14.99 -1.22 -18.02
C ASN A 383 -15.29 -2.35 -17.01
N ARG A 384 -14.36 -3.29 -16.79
CA ARG A 384 -14.56 -4.41 -15.88
C ARG A 384 -14.65 -3.90 -14.44
N LYS A 385 -15.78 -4.16 -13.78
CA LYS A 385 -15.98 -3.79 -12.38
C LYS A 385 -15.18 -4.73 -11.48
N MET A 386 -14.03 -4.25 -11.02
CA MET A 386 -13.15 -5.01 -10.12
C MET A 386 -12.88 -4.24 -8.84
N LEU A 387 -13.14 -4.87 -7.70
CA LEU A 387 -12.69 -4.39 -6.40
C LEU A 387 -11.31 -4.98 -6.11
N THR A 388 -10.31 -4.14 -5.86
CA THR A 388 -8.97 -4.60 -5.46
C THR A 388 -8.61 -4.14 -4.05
N THR A 389 -7.65 -4.80 -3.42
CA THR A 389 -7.20 -4.46 -2.07
C THR A 389 -5.80 -3.87 -2.06
N ALA A 390 -5.58 -2.82 -1.28
CA ALA A 390 -4.28 -2.23 -1.01
C ALA A 390 -3.93 -2.32 0.48
N GLY A 391 -2.92 -3.11 0.84
CA GLY A 391 -2.48 -3.25 2.24
C GLY A 391 -2.83 -4.59 2.86
N SER A 392 -2.54 -4.71 4.16
CA SER A 392 -2.77 -5.92 4.93
C SER A 392 -2.90 -5.57 6.42
N PRO A 393 -3.84 -6.19 7.16
CA PRO A 393 -3.87 -6.06 8.62
C PRO A 393 -2.59 -6.54 9.30
N ARG A 394 -1.79 -7.39 8.64
CA ARG A 394 -0.51 -7.89 9.17
C ARG A 394 0.62 -6.87 9.12
N PHE A 395 0.41 -5.72 8.49
CA PHE A 395 1.41 -4.66 8.48
C PHE A 395 1.49 -3.93 9.83
N GLU A 396 0.42 -3.96 10.62
CA GLU A 396 0.33 -3.33 11.96
C GLU A 396 0.77 -1.86 11.92
N LEU A 397 0.14 -1.10 11.03
CA LEU A 397 0.49 0.29 10.75
C LEU A 397 0.24 1.19 11.97
N TYR A 398 -0.72 0.86 12.84
CA TYR A 398 -0.93 1.61 14.08
C TYR A 398 0.12 1.30 15.16
N SER A 399 1.02 0.33 14.93
CA SER A 399 2.17 0.08 15.83
C SER A 399 3.36 1.02 15.56
N VAL A 400 3.30 1.86 14.52
CA VAL A 400 4.40 2.75 14.10
C VAL A 400 4.45 3.98 15.02
N ASP A 401 5.20 3.86 16.11
CA ASP A 401 5.41 4.92 17.10
C ASP A 401 6.81 5.53 16.96
N PHE A 402 6.87 6.80 16.54
CA PHE A 402 8.11 7.58 16.37
C PHE A 402 8.64 8.18 17.69
N GLY A 403 7.98 7.93 18.82
CA GLY A 403 8.29 8.50 20.13
C GLY A 403 7.27 9.50 20.64
N TRP A 404 6.31 9.91 19.80
CA TRP A 404 5.20 10.80 20.17
C TRP A 404 3.85 10.07 20.32
N GLY A 405 3.89 8.73 20.42
CA GLY A 405 2.72 7.88 20.46
C GLY A 405 2.41 7.23 19.12
N THR A 406 1.41 6.34 19.13
CA THR A 406 0.94 5.66 17.93
C THR A 406 0.16 6.61 17.00
N PRO A 407 0.01 6.26 15.71
CA PRO A 407 -0.69 7.12 14.76
C PRO A 407 -2.14 7.38 15.18
N ALA A 408 -2.54 8.65 15.12
CA ALA A 408 -3.91 9.11 15.27
C ALA A 408 -4.79 8.83 14.04
N LYS A 409 -4.19 8.53 12.88
CA LYS A 409 -4.85 8.01 11.68
C LYS A 409 -3.78 7.54 10.69
N VAL A 410 -4.08 6.52 9.88
CA VAL A 410 -3.27 6.14 8.72
C VAL A 410 -4.14 6.22 7.48
N GLU A 411 -3.64 6.89 6.44
CA GLU A 411 -4.36 7.02 5.16
C GLU A 411 -3.49 6.53 4.01
N VAL A 412 -4.08 5.79 3.07
CA VAL A 412 -3.44 5.43 1.80
C VAL A 412 -4.03 6.33 0.72
N VAL A 413 -3.29 7.36 0.31
CA VAL A 413 -3.75 8.39 -0.63
C VAL A 413 -3.81 7.85 -2.06
N SER A 414 -2.90 6.94 -2.42
CA SER A 414 -2.83 6.42 -3.78
C SER A 414 -4.05 5.57 -4.19
N ILE A 415 -4.94 5.20 -3.25
CA ILE A 415 -6.19 4.51 -3.62
C ILE A 415 -7.15 5.40 -4.42
N ASP A 416 -7.00 6.72 -4.36
CA ASP A 416 -7.80 7.69 -5.13
C ASP A 416 -7.66 7.46 -6.64
N GLY A 417 -6.45 7.08 -7.08
CA GLY A 417 -6.15 6.83 -8.49
C GLY A 417 -6.26 5.37 -8.91
N THR A 418 -6.26 4.42 -7.97
CA THR A 418 -6.36 2.98 -8.28
C THR A 418 -7.75 2.40 -8.07
N GLY A 419 -8.63 3.07 -7.30
CA GLY A 419 -9.95 2.57 -6.92
C GLY A 419 -9.91 1.40 -5.91
N ALA A 420 -8.73 1.06 -5.38
CA ALA A 420 -8.59 -0.03 -4.42
C ALA A 420 -9.21 0.33 -3.05
N VAL A 421 -9.59 -0.69 -2.28
CA VAL A 421 -9.90 -0.54 -0.86
C VAL A 421 -8.61 -0.70 -0.07
N SER A 422 -8.23 0.31 0.71
CA SER A 422 -7.09 0.15 1.63
C SER A 422 -7.49 -0.69 2.83
N VAL A 423 -6.62 -1.60 3.27
CA VAL A 423 -6.86 -2.51 4.39
C VAL A 423 -5.69 -2.47 5.37
N CYS A 424 -5.97 -2.21 6.64
CA CYS A 424 -4.99 -2.26 7.73
C CYS A 424 -5.60 -2.79 9.03
N ASP A 425 -4.75 -2.93 10.04
CA ASP A 425 -5.14 -3.18 11.44
C ASP A 425 -5.99 -2.03 11.97
N GLY A 426 -6.99 -2.36 12.79
CA GLY A 426 -7.73 -1.34 13.56
C GLY A 426 -6.97 -0.93 14.82
N ARG A 427 -7.04 0.35 15.19
CA ARG A 427 -6.39 0.88 16.42
C ARG A 427 -6.77 0.12 17.69
N ASP A 428 -8.05 -0.24 17.79
CA ASP A 428 -8.62 -0.93 18.94
C ASP A 428 -8.79 -2.45 18.66
N GLY A 429 -7.98 -2.97 17.73
CA GLY A 429 -8.11 -4.30 17.17
C GLY A 429 -9.08 -4.38 15.98
N GLY A 430 -9.12 -5.56 15.35
CA GLY A 430 -9.95 -5.77 14.16
C GLY A 430 -9.29 -5.25 12.88
N VAL A 431 -10.11 -4.72 11.95
CA VAL A 431 -9.67 -4.28 10.62
C VAL A 431 -10.24 -2.89 10.32
N GLU A 432 -9.40 -2.01 9.79
CA GLU A 432 -9.81 -0.70 9.27
C GLU A 432 -9.69 -0.70 7.75
N LEU A 433 -10.72 -0.15 7.10
CA LEU A 433 -10.81 0.02 5.66
C LEU A 433 -10.83 1.50 5.30
N GLY A 434 -10.11 1.85 4.26
CA GLY A 434 -10.26 3.12 3.57
C GLY A 434 -10.80 2.88 2.18
N TRP A 435 -11.76 3.69 1.76
CA TRP A 435 -12.30 3.62 0.42
C TRP A 435 -12.59 5.02 -0.11
N VAL A 436 -12.49 5.17 -1.42
CA VAL A 436 -12.69 6.44 -2.10
C VAL A 436 -13.64 6.22 -3.27
N ALA A 437 -14.71 7.00 -3.28
CA ALA A 437 -15.76 6.93 -4.28
C ALA A 437 -16.46 8.29 -4.39
N LYS A 438 -17.32 8.45 -5.39
CA LYS A 438 -18.25 9.58 -5.45
C LYS A 438 -19.17 9.57 -4.23
N LYS A 439 -19.64 10.75 -3.82
CA LYS A 439 -20.39 10.94 -2.57
C LYS A 439 -21.62 10.04 -2.47
N ASP A 440 -22.43 9.97 -3.52
CA ASP A 440 -23.64 9.15 -3.61
C ASP A 440 -23.34 7.65 -3.44
N VAL A 441 -22.31 7.15 -4.12
CA VAL A 441 -21.86 5.76 -4.00
C VAL A 441 -21.32 5.47 -2.60
N MET A 442 -20.56 6.41 -2.04
CA MET A 442 -20.00 6.31 -0.70
C MET A 442 -21.09 6.28 0.39
N GLU A 443 -22.12 7.11 0.25
CA GLU A 443 -23.28 7.12 1.15
C GLU A 443 -24.10 5.82 1.05
N ALA A 444 -24.33 5.33 -0.17
CA ALA A 444 -25.00 4.04 -0.39
C ALA A 444 -24.21 2.86 0.21
N PHE A 445 -22.90 2.85 0.04
CA PHE A 445 -22.02 1.86 0.66
C PHE A 445 -22.03 1.97 2.18
N ALA A 446 -21.91 3.17 2.74
CA ALA A 446 -21.94 3.37 4.18
C ALA A 446 -23.26 2.88 4.79
N ALA A 447 -24.39 3.13 4.12
CA ALA A 447 -25.69 2.63 4.52
C ALA A 447 -25.75 1.09 4.46
N ALA A 448 -25.29 0.46 3.38
CA ALA A 448 -25.25 -0.99 3.24
C ALA A 448 -24.34 -1.64 4.29
N PHE A 449 -23.15 -1.07 4.50
CA PHE A 449 -22.15 -1.52 5.46
C PHE A 449 -22.69 -1.45 6.88
N ALA A 450 -23.25 -0.32 7.30
CA ALA A 450 -23.78 -0.13 8.64
C ALA A 450 -25.04 -0.96 8.90
N LYS A 451 -25.95 -1.07 7.91
CA LYS A 451 -27.18 -1.86 8.04
C LYS A 451 -26.86 -3.34 8.28
N GLY A 452 -26.05 -3.94 7.42
CA GLY A 452 -25.74 -5.37 7.55
C GLY A 452 -25.03 -5.70 8.86
N LEU A 453 -24.13 -4.83 9.35
CA LEU A 453 -23.45 -5.04 10.64
C LEU A 453 -24.39 -4.92 11.86
N LYS A 454 -25.43 -4.07 11.77
CA LYS A 454 -26.46 -3.96 12.82
C LYS A 454 -27.37 -5.18 12.86
N GLU A 455 -27.55 -5.85 11.73
CA GLU A 455 -28.39 -7.04 11.58
C GLU A 455 -27.64 -8.35 11.96
N LEU A 456 -26.35 -8.29 12.29
CA LEU A 456 -25.50 -9.43 12.70
C LEU A 456 -25.72 -9.93 14.13
#